data_AF-A0A127KAL0-F1
#
_entry.id   AF-A0A127KAL0-F1
#
_cell.length_a   1.000
_cell.length_b   1.000
_cell.length_c   1.000
_cell.angle_alpha   90.00
_cell.angle_beta   90.00
_cell.angle_gamma   90.00
#
_symmetry.space_group_name_H-M   'P 1'
#
loop_
_entity.id
_entity.type
_entity.pdbx_description
1 polymer ?
#
loop_
_entity_poly.entity_id
_entity_poly.type
_entity_poly.pdbx_seq_one_letter_code
_entity_poly.pdbx_strand_id
1 'polypeptide(L)'
;MSRRALAWGLGFAGVLAAGIAAAQQAMPRAELGAGMFRIEAEVAHTFQNRQIGLMNRRTMPQHQGMVFVFPEDARHCMWMKNTYLPLSVAFLDAHGKVINIEDMQPQTEDNHCAAAPARFALEMNLGWFRERGIKPGDALRGVERLPAAR
;
A
#
# COMPACT_ATOMS: atom_id res chain seq x y z
N MET A 1 -77.15 14.59 4.20
CA MET A 1 -76.25 15.64 3.69
C MET A 1 -74.82 15.25 4.03
N SER A 2 -74.00 15.13 2.98
CA SER A 2 -72.59 14.73 2.98
C SER A 2 -71.67 15.73 3.69
N ARG A 3 -70.52 15.21 4.20
CA ARG A 3 -69.18 15.83 4.43
C ARG A 3 -68.64 15.44 5.82
N ARG A 4 -67.39 15.03 6.06
CA ARG A 4 -66.15 14.85 5.29
C ARG A 4 -65.25 13.95 6.16
N ALA A 5 -64.60 12.95 5.57
CA ALA A 5 -63.51 12.23 6.23
C ALA A 5 -62.21 13.04 6.10
N LEU A 6 -61.48 13.24 7.20
CA LEU A 6 -60.08 13.71 7.18
C LEU A 6 -59.19 12.54 7.58
N ALA A 7 -58.56 11.91 6.59
CA ALA A 7 -57.47 10.97 6.82
C ALA A 7 -56.19 11.78 7.01
N TRP A 8 -55.54 11.63 8.17
CA TRP A 8 -54.22 12.19 8.43
C TRP A 8 -53.19 11.22 7.88
N GLY A 9 -52.63 11.54 6.72
CA GLY A 9 -51.48 10.83 6.16
C GLY A 9 -50.21 11.22 6.91
N LEU A 10 -49.69 10.30 7.72
CA LEU A 10 -48.34 10.39 8.27
C LEU A 10 -47.34 10.10 7.14
N GLY A 11 -46.72 11.15 6.62
CA GLY A 11 -45.62 11.06 5.67
C GLY A 11 -44.38 10.45 6.32
N PHE A 12 -43.95 9.29 5.82
CA PHE A 12 -42.63 8.73 6.13
C PHE A 12 -41.55 9.59 5.46
N ALA A 13 -40.80 10.36 6.26
CA ALA A 13 -39.58 11.00 5.81
C ALA A 13 -38.48 9.94 5.70
N GLY A 14 -38.15 9.52 4.47
CA GLY A 14 -37.04 8.63 4.18
C GLY A 14 -35.71 9.32 4.47
N VAL A 15 -34.98 8.86 5.49
CA VAL A 15 -33.59 9.25 5.72
C VAL A 15 -32.73 8.55 4.67
N LEU A 16 -32.24 9.31 3.69
CA LEU A 16 -31.21 8.86 2.75
C LEU A 16 -29.88 8.74 3.51
N ALA A 17 -29.53 7.53 3.93
CA ALA A 17 -28.19 7.23 4.41
C ALA A 17 -27.23 7.23 3.21
N ALA A 18 -26.60 8.38 2.94
CA ALA A 18 -25.51 8.48 1.99
C ALA A 18 -24.32 7.66 2.53
N GLY A 19 -24.00 6.55 1.86
CA GLY A 19 -22.83 5.75 2.17
C GLY A 19 -21.57 6.57 1.97
N ILE A 20 -20.86 6.87 3.06
CA ILE A 20 -19.55 7.50 3.01
C ILE A 20 -18.51 6.50 2.48
N ALA A 21 -18.11 6.65 1.21
CA ALA A 21 -16.87 6.03 0.77
C ALA A 21 -15.73 6.72 1.54
N ALA A 22 -15.14 6.03 2.53
CA ALA A 22 -14.00 6.55 3.26
C ALA A 22 -12.83 6.70 2.27
N ALA A 23 -12.53 7.94 1.87
CA ALA A 23 -11.34 8.23 1.10
C ALA A 23 -10.13 7.80 1.94
N GLN A 24 -9.26 6.97 1.36
CA GLN A 24 -8.04 6.53 2.00
C GLN A 24 -7.19 7.76 2.33
N GLN A 25 -6.86 7.95 3.61
CA GLN A 25 -6.05 9.10 4.03
C GLN A 25 -4.73 9.11 3.24
N ALA A 26 -4.38 10.29 2.72
CA ALA A 26 -3.15 10.45 1.96
C ALA A 26 -1.93 10.08 2.82
N MET A 27 -1.12 9.15 2.33
CA MET A 27 0.11 8.75 3.00
C MET A 27 1.19 9.81 2.77
N PRO A 28 2.12 10.04 3.73
CA PRO A 28 3.28 10.87 3.46
C PRO A 28 4.12 10.27 2.33
N ARG A 29 4.90 11.11 1.65
CA ARG A 29 5.79 10.68 0.57
C ARG A 29 7.24 10.88 0.95
N ALA A 30 8.10 10.02 0.43
CA ALA A 30 9.54 10.09 0.55
C ALA A 30 10.23 9.82 -0.79
N GLU A 31 11.44 10.34 -0.94
CA GLU A 31 12.29 10.04 -2.08
C GLU A 31 13.33 8.99 -1.70
N LEU A 32 13.32 7.87 -2.42
CA LEU A 32 14.32 6.81 -2.30
C LEU A 32 15.17 6.77 -3.57
N GLY A 33 16.38 6.21 -3.45
CA GLY A 33 17.29 6.02 -4.56
C GLY A 33 17.75 4.58 -4.70
N ALA A 34 17.72 4.03 -5.91
CA ALA A 34 18.31 2.73 -6.25
C ALA A 34 19.35 2.95 -7.36
N GLY A 35 20.64 2.94 -7.03
CA GLY A 35 21.68 3.40 -7.97
C GLY A 35 21.37 4.83 -8.46
N MET A 36 21.24 5.01 -9.78
CA MET A 36 20.89 6.28 -10.43
C MET A 36 19.38 6.55 -10.52
N PHE A 37 18.54 5.59 -10.13
CA PHE A 37 17.09 5.70 -10.26
C PHE A 37 16.46 6.36 -9.04
N ARG A 38 15.67 7.40 -9.28
CA ARG A 38 14.84 8.07 -8.29
C ARG A 38 13.49 7.38 -8.16
N ILE A 39 13.03 7.23 -6.93
CA ILE A 39 11.75 6.61 -6.57
C ILE A 39 10.97 7.57 -5.69
N GLU A 40 9.74 7.87 -6.08
CA GLU A 40 8.79 8.63 -5.25
C GLU A 40 7.85 7.65 -4.56
N ALA A 41 8.11 7.36 -3.28
CA ALA A 41 7.39 6.36 -2.53
C ALA A 41 6.37 7.01 -1.58
N GLU A 42 5.13 6.53 -1.59
CA GLU A 42 4.24 6.71 -0.45
C GLU A 42 4.70 5.84 0.73
N VAL A 43 4.49 6.32 1.96
CA VAL A 43 5.06 5.71 3.15
C VAL A 43 3.97 5.12 4.05
N ALA A 44 3.87 3.80 4.02
CA ALA A 44 3.03 2.99 4.90
C ALA A 44 3.75 2.72 6.23
N HIS A 45 3.82 3.74 7.10
CA HIS A 45 4.45 3.65 8.42
C HIS A 45 3.44 3.46 9.58
N THR A 46 2.14 3.63 9.36
CA THR A 46 1.12 3.29 10.37
C THR A 46 0.62 1.87 10.16
N PHE A 47 0.14 1.22 11.23
CA PHE A 47 -0.50 -0.09 11.14
C PHE A 47 -1.59 -0.12 10.07
N GLN A 48 -2.48 0.87 10.06
CA GLN A 48 -3.58 0.98 9.10
C GLN A 48 -3.06 1.12 7.67
N ASN A 49 -2.05 1.97 7.43
CA ASN A 49 -1.51 2.15 6.09
C ASN A 49 -0.81 0.89 5.57
N ARG A 50 -0.11 0.14 6.45
CA ARG A 50 0.50 -1.15 6.09
C ARG A 50 -0.55 -2.19 5.73
N GLN A 51 -1.69 -2.22 6.42
CA GLN A 51 -2.77 -3.17 6.11
C GLN A 51 -3.43 -2.86 4.76
N ILE A 52 -3.56 -1.59 4.40
CA ILE A 52 -4.23 -1.20 3.15
C ILE A 52 -3.28 -1.27 1.96
N GLY A 53 -2.02 -0.83 2.12
CA GLY A 53 -1.05 -0.83 1.02
C GLY A 53 -1.57 -0.14 -0.25
N LEU A 54 -1.35 -0.79 -1.41
CA LEU A 54 -1.82 -0.37 -2.73
C LEU A 54 -3.21 -0.94 -3.12
N MET A 55 -4.01 -1.42 -2.16
CA MET A 55 -5.35 -1.93 -2.44
C MET A 55 -6.20 -0.95 -3.24
N ASN A 56 -7.04 -1.49 -4.11
CA ASN A 56 -8.03 -0.80 -4.95
C ASN A 56 -7.46 0.19 -5.99
N ARG A 57 -6.14 0.34 -6.09
CA ARG A 57 -5.51 1.19 -7.11
C ARG A 57 -5.49 0.51 -8.47
N ARG A 58 -5.75 1.28 -9.52
CA ARG A 58 -5.80 0.79 -10.91
C ARG A 58 -4.54 1.09 -11.70
N THR A 59 -3.83 2.16 -11.34
CA THR A 59 -2.62 2.63 -12.02
C THR A 59 -1.61 3.16 -11.00
N MET A 60 -0.33 3.08 -11.33
CA MET A 60 0.76 3.71 -10.59
C MET A 60 1.86 4.11 -11.59
N PRO A 61 2.32 5.38 -11.62
CA PRO A 61 3.42 5.80 -12.48
C PRO A 61 4.68 4.96 -12.27
N GLN A 62 5.49 4.77 -13.31
CA GLN A 62 6.66 3.87 -13.26
C GLN A 62 7.71 4.26 -12.21
N HIS A 63 7.85 5.54 -11.86
CA HIS A 63 8.82 6.01 -10.85
C HIS A 63 8.21 6.11 -9.45
N GLN A 64 6.94 5.70 -9.29
CA GLN A 64 6.24 5.72 -8.01
C GLN A 64 6.14 4.31 -7.43
N GLY A 65 6.11 4.25 -6.11
CA GLY A 65 5.98 3.03 -5.35
C GLY A 65 5.38 3.27 -3.97
N MET A 66 5.39 2.23 -3.15
CA MET A 66 5.03 2.32 -1.75
C MET A 66 6.09 1.63 -0.89
N VAL A 67 6.60 2.35 0.11
CA VAL A 67 7.52 1.80 1.10
C VAL A 67 6.77 1.54 2.42
N PHE A 68 6.88 0.31 2.89
CA PHE A 68 6.35 -0.15 4.16
C PHE A 68 7.45 -0.03 5.21
N VAL A 69 7.15 0.60 6.34
CA VAL A 69 8.07 0.71 7.49
C VAL A 69 7.54 -0.16 8.62
N PHE A 70 8.30 -1.20 8.98
CA PHE A 70 7.91 -2.16 10.01
C PHE A 70 8.46 -1.76 11.40
N PRO A 71 7.73 -2.06 12.48
CA PRO A 71 8.14 -1.69 13.84
C PRO A 71 9.35 -2.45 14.36
N GLU A 72 9.65 -3.61 13.78
CA GLU A 72 10.75 -4.49 14.20
C GLU A 72 11.41 -5.18 13.00
N ASP A 73 12.68 -5.57 13.18
CA ASP A 73 13.40 -6.42 12.23
C ASP A 73 12.88 -7.85 12.40
N ALA A 74 12.02 -8.28 11.48
CA ALA A 74 11.39 -9.59 11.55
C ALA A 74 11.11 -10.14 10.14
N ARG A 75 10.70 -11.40 10.09
CA ARG A 75 10.25 -12.02 8.85
C ARG A 75 8.83 -11.53 8.54
N HIS A 76 8.73 -10.44 7.79
CA HIS A 76 7.46 -9.89 7.33
C HIS A 76 7.01 -10.58 6.04
N CYS A 77 5.69 -10.79 5.92
CA CYS A 77 5.06 -11.33 4.71
C CYS A 77 4.01 -10.35 4.20
N MET A 78 3.84 -10.33 2.89
CA MET A 78 2.90 -9.49 2.16
C MET A 78 2.05 -10.35 1.23
N TRP A 79 0.91 -9.81 0.83
CA TRP A 79 -0.09 -10.45 -0.03
C TRP A 79 -0.75 -9.42 -0.93
N MET A 80 -1.54 -9.88 -1.90
CA MET A 80 -2.12 -9.03 -2.96
C MET A 80 -3.64 -8.93 -2.87
N LYS A 81 -4.22 -9.18 -1.69
CA LYS A 81 -5.66 -9.08 -1.47
C LYS A 81 -6.15 -7.69 -1.88
N ASN A 82 -7.15 -7.63 -2.75
CA ASN A 82 -7.72 -6.38 -3.30
C ASN A 82 -6.71 -5.46 -4.04
N THR A 83 -5.54 -5.96 -4.42
CA THR A 83 -4.56 -5.20 -5.22
C THR A 83 -4.70 -5.58 -6.69
N TYR A 84 -4.99 -4.60 -7.55
CA TYR A 84 -5.19 -4.83 -8.99
C TYR A 84 -3.92 -4.63 -9.83
N LEU A 85 -2.96 -3.86 -9.30
CA LEU A 85 -1.66 -3.65 -9.93
C LEU A 85 -0.83 -4.93 -9.79
N PRO A 86 -0.19 -5.42 -10.87
CA PRO A 86 0.88 -6.40 -10.71
C PRO A 86 2.11 -5.70 -10.13
N LEU A 87 2.69 -6.27 -9.08
CA LEU A 87 3.76 -5.62 -8.31
C LEU A 87 4.99 -6.53 -8.19
N SER A 88 6.14 -5.90 -7.97
CA SER A 88 7.31 -6.56 -7.38
C SER A 88 7.56 -5.93 -6.02
N VAL A 89 7.91 -6.73 -5.02
CA VAL A 89 8.31 -6.26 -3.68
C VAL A 89 9.78 -6.56 -3.44
N ALA A 90 10.54 -5.56 -3.02
CA ALA A 90 11.88 -5.74 -2.46
C ALA A 90 11.82 -5.63 -0.93
N PHE A 91 12.17 -6.71 -0.22
CA PHE A 91 12.34 -6.67 1.23
C PHE A 91 13.73 -6.15 1.56
N LEU A 92 13.83 -5.22 2.52
CA LEU A 92 15.06 -4.53 2.87
C LEU A 92 15.39 -4.69 4.35
N ASP A 93 16.67 -4.82 4.69
CA ASP A 93 17.13 -4.76 6.07
C ASP A 93 17.08 -3.32 6.64
N ALA A 94 17.47 -3.17 7.91
CA ALA A 94 17.48 -1.88 8.60
C ALA A 94 18.39 -0.82 7.97
N HIS A 95 19.33 -1.23 7.12
CA HIS A 95 20.25 -0.34 6.40
C HIS A 95 19.82 -0.10 4.94
N GLY A 96 18.65 -0.59 4.54
CA GLY A 96 18.12 -0.42 3.18
C GLY A 96 18.70 -1.39 2.15
N LYS A 97 19.44 -2.42 2.58
CA LYS A 97 19.99 -3.43 1.68
C LYS A 97 18.90 -4.42 1.29
N VAL A 98 18.80 -4.72 0.00
CA VAL A 98 17.84 -5.68 -0.56
C VAL A 98 18.19 -7.09 -0.09
N ILE A 99 17.25 -7.72 0.60
CA ILE A 99 17.32 -9.10 1.08
C ILE A 99 16.88 -10.05 -0.03
N ASN A 100 15.65 -9.89 -0.51
CA ASN A 100 15.06 -10.63 -1.62
C ASN A 100 14.05 -9.76 -2.36
N ILE A 101 13.75 -10.16 -3.59
CA ILE A 101 12.72 -9.55 -4.43
C ILE A 101 11.76 -10.65 -4.86
N GLU A 102 10.46 -10.38 -4.76
CA GLU A 102 9.41 -11.28 -5.24
C GLU A 102 8.47 -10.56 -6.20
N ASP A 103 8.05 -11.27 -7.26
CA ASP A 103 6.99 -10.84 -8.16
C ASP A 103 5.66 -11.36 -7.62
N MET A 104 4.67 -10.48 -7.53
CA MET A 104 3.40 -10.75 -6.87
C MET A 104 2.23 -10.54 -7.84
N GLN A 105 1.37 -11.56 -7.94
CA GLN A 105 0.22 -11.53 -8.85
C GLN A 105 -0.97 -10.78 -8.25
N PRO A 106 -1.72 -10.00 -9.04
CA PRO A 106 -2.91 -9.31 -8.55
C PRO A 106 -3.92 -10.27 -7.92
N GLN A 107 -4.60 -9.80 -6.88
CA GLN A 107 -5.76 -10.47 -6.27
C GLN A 107 -5.48 -11.87 -5.68
N THR A 108 -4.24 -12.16 -5.27
CA THR A 108 -3.90 -13.39 -4.54
C THR A 108 -3.76 -13.15 -3.05
N GLU A 109 -3.93 -14.20 -2.25
CA GLU A 109 -3.66 -14.21 -0.81
C GLU A 109 -2.41 -15.04 -0.46
N ASP A 110 -1.59 -15.39 -1.47
CA ASP A 110 -0.32 -16.07 -1.29
C ASP A 110 0.65 -15.18 -0.49
N ASN A 111 1.35 -15.79 0.47
CA ASN A 111 2.32 -15.08 1.28
C ASN A 111 3.66 -14.97 0.55
N HIS A 112 4.08 -13.74 0.29
CA HIS A 112 5.41 -13.37 -0.19
C HIS A 112 6.21 -12.84 0.99
N CYS A 113 7.33 -13.46 1.35
CA CYS A 113 7.98 -13.21 2.64
C CYS A 113 9.42 -12.77 2.49
N ALA A 114 9.86 -11.91 3.39
CA ALA A 114 11.28 -11.64 3.56
C ALA A 114 12.04 -12.95 3.83
N ALA A 115 13.18 -13.13 3.16
CA ALA A 115 14.04 -14.31 3.36
C ALA A 115 14.90 -14.22 4.64
N ALA A 116 15.01 -13.02 5.22
CA ALA A 116 15.71 -12.68 6.45
C ALA A 116 14.97 -11.54 7.18
N PRO A 117 15.35 -11.15 8.42
CA PRO A 117 14.71 -10.03 9.12
C PRO A 117 14.74 -8.74 8.30
N ALA A 118 13.57 -8.22 7.95
CA ALA A 118 13.38 -7.01 7.17
C ALA A 118 12.87 -5.87 8.06
N ARG A 119 13.34 -4.65 7.79
CA ARG A 119 12.84 -3.41 8.38
C ARG A 119 11.87 -2.68 7.46
N PHE A 120 12.05 -2.86 6.16
CA PHE A 120 11.25 -2.20 5.13
C PHE A 120 10.86 -3.17 4.02
N ALA A 121 9.82 -2.82 3.28
CA ALA A 121 9.52 -3.40 1.98
C ALA A 121 9.20 -2.29 0.99
N LEU A 122 9.69 -2.37 -0.24
CA LEU A 122 9.35 -1.42 -1.30
C LEU A 122 8.59 -2.16 -2.41
N GLU A 123 7.32 -1.79 -2.59
CA GLU A 123 6.50 -2.21 -3.72
C GLU A 123 6.68 -1.25 -4.89
N MET A 124 6.98 -1.82 -6.06
CA MET A 124 7.04 -1.13 -7.35
C MET A 124 6.17 -1.90 -8.37
N ASN A 125 5.87 -1.29 -9.52
CA ASN A 125 5.24 -2.02 -10.62
C ASN A 125 6.04 -3.29 -10.97
N LEU A 126 5.35 -4.37 -11.34
CA LEU A 126 5.96 -5.65 -11.69
C LEU A 126 7.13 -5.47 -12.68
N GLY A 127 8.25 -6.11 -12.36
CA GLY A 127 9.46 -6.11 -13.20
C GLY A 127 10.36 -4.88 -13.03
N TRP A 128 9.93 -3.85 -12.30
CA TRP A 128 10.67 -2.58 -12.17
C TRP A 128 12.12 -2.76 -11.70
N PHE A 129 12.33 -3.62 -10.69
CA PHE A 129 13.67 -3.92 -10.16
C PHE A 129 14.53 -4.66 -11.18
N ARG A 130 13.97 -5.70 -11.83
CA ARG A 130 14.65 -6.51 -12.84
C ARG A 130 15.11 -5.68 -14.03
N GLU A 131 14.24 -4.83 -14.55
CA GLU A 131 14.55 -3.91 -15.66
C GLU A 131 15.70 -2.95 -15.34
N ARG A 132 15.92 -2.64 -14.06
CA ARG A 132 16.95 -1.73 -13.58
C ARG A 132 18.18 -2.45 -13.03
N GLY A 133 18.22 -3.77 -13.14
CA GLY A 133 19.32 -4.59 -12.65
C GLY A 133 19.48 -4.60 -11.13
N ILE A 134 18.44 -4.23 -10.39
CA ILE A 134 18.44 -4.21 -8.92
C ILE A 134 18.20 -5.63 -8.42
N LYS A 135 19.06 -6.10 -7.51
CA LYS A 135 19.10 -7.48 -7.03
C LYS A 135 19.41 -7.55 -5.53
N PRO A 136 19.21 -8.72 -4.90
CA PRO A 136 19.69 -8.97 -3.55
C PRO A 136 21.14 -8.56 -3.36
N GLY A 137 21.43 -7.83 -2.29
CA GLY A 137 22.75 -7.26 -2.03
C GLY A 137 22.87 -5.77 -2.32
N ASP A 138 22.07 -5.22 -3.25
CA ASP A 138 22.08 -3.80 -3.56
C ASP A 138 21.48 -2.97 -2.41
N ALA A 139 21.85 -1.70 -2.32
CA ALA A 139 21.37 -0.79 -1.28
C ALA A 139 20.44 0.28 -1.85
N LEU A 140 19.31 0.50 -1.17
CA LEU A 140 18.46 1.66 -1.36
C LEU A 140 18.92 2.79 -0.44
N ARG A 141 18.92 4.01 -0.98
CA ARG A 141 19.27 5.24 -0.24
C ARG A 141 18.00 5.97 0.18
N GLY A 142 18.06 6.69 1.30
CA GLY A 142 16.96 7.52 1.80
C GLY A 142 16.04 6.83 2.80
N VAL A 143 16.24 5.54 3.08
CA VAL A 143 15.44 4.78 4.05
C VAL A 143 15.60 5.30 5.47
N GLU A 144 16.78 5.86 5.78
CA GLU A 144 17.12 6.47 7.06
C GLU A 144 16.32 7.75 7.37
N ARG A 145 15.67 8.33 6.37
CA ARG A 145 14.81 9.53 6.49
C ARG A 145 13.32 9.18 6.58
N LEU A 146 12.96 7.89 6.51
CA LEU A 146 11.57 7.47 6.62
C LEU A 146 11.05 7.66 8.05
N PRO A 147 9.78 8.08 8.22
CA PRO A 147 9.16 8.12 9.54
C PRO A 147 9.16 6.74 10.19
N ALA A 148 9.39 6.70 11.50
CA ALA A 148 9.32 5.48 12.28
C ALA A 148 7.92 4.85 12.21
N ALA A 149 7.87 3.53 12.33
CA ALA A 149 6.61 2.81 12.39
C ALA A 149 5.80 3.23 13.63
N ARG A 150 4.49 3.36 13.46
CA ARG A 150 3.51 3.55 14.54
C ARG A 150 2.19 2.84 14.23
#